data_AF-A0A803R466-F1
#
_entry.id   AF-A0A803R466-F1
#
_cell.length_a   1.000
_cell.length_b   1.000
_cell.length_c   1.000
_cell.angle_alpha   90.00
_cell.angle_beta   90.00
_cell.angle_gamma   90.00
#
_symmetry.space_group_name_H-M   'P 1'
#
loop_
_entity.id
_entity.type
_entity.pdbx_description
1 polymer ?
#
loop_
_entity_poly.entity_id
_entity_poly.type
_entity_poly.pdbx_seq_one_letter_code
_entity_poly.pdbx_strand_id
1 'polypeptide(L)'
;MMNIPSGIQWLHSRIEVNGYEEYSGPEYHSAGWSEEYKVIERDLEHAGEQESLLLEGDIGGGLVMKRKIYIPKDEPEVFRIDSSIVAQNVGAGSGGFSRLVCIRVHPMFTLLHPTESYVSFTSIDGSKHEIWPESGEQFYEGDLLPNGEWMLIDKCLGVALVNHFDINEVYKCLIHWGTGTVNLELWSEQRPVSKESPLKISHTYKVIVIP
;
A
#
# COMPACT_ATOMS: atom_id res chain seq x y z
N MET A 1 -4.88 13.91 21.41
CA MET A 1 -4.48 12.68 22.14
C MET A 1 -2.98 12.52 21.92
N MET A 2 -2.16 12.26 22.94
CA MET A 2 -0.70 12.17 22.75
C MET A 2 -0.36 10.75 22.30
N ASN A 3 0.16 10.58 21.07
CA ASN A 3 0.59 9.28 20.56
C ASN A 3 1.81 8.81 21.38
N ILE A 4 1.71 7.68 22.07
CA ILE A 4 2.81 7.09 22.83
C ILE A 4 3.49 6.07 21.90
N PRO A 5 4.75 6.29 21.49
CA PRO A 5 5.45 5.37 20.61
C PRO A 5 5.52 3.97 21.24
N SER A 6 5.13 2.93 20.50
CA SER A 6 5.30 1.54 20.92
C SER A 6 6.77 1.08 20.93
N GLY A 7 7.67 1.90 20.36
CA GLY A 7 9.08 1.54 20.16
C GLY A 7 9.31 0.53 19.02
N ILE A 8 8.26 0.11 18.32
CA ILE A 8 8.33 -0.86 17.23
C ILE A 8 8.42 -0.12 15.90
N GLN A 9 9.53 -0.32 15.19
CA GLN A 9 9.68 0.14 13.81
C GLN A 9 9.17 -0.96 12.86
N TRP A 10 7.97 -0.76 12.33
CA TRP A 10 7.36 -1.71 11.38
C TRP A 10 7.96 -1.58 9.98
N LEU A 11 7.97 -0.38 9.40
CA LEU A 11 8.48 -0.17 8.05
C LEU A 11 9.99 -0.40 7.98
N HIS A 12 10.40 -1.30 7.10
CA HIS A 12 11.79 -1.66 6.87
C HIS A 12 12.46 -0.70 5.90
N SER A 13 13.25 0.25 6.40
CA SER A 13 14.01 1.16 5.54
C SER A 13 15.52 0.97 5.72
N ARG A 14 16.24 0.92 4.60
CA ARG A 14 17.70 0.91 4.48
C ARG A 14 18.12 1.92 3.41
N ILE A 15 19.42 2.10 3.19
CA ILE A 15 19.96 3.01 2.16
C ILE A 15 19.38 2.71 0.77
N GLU A 16 19.11 1.44 0.46
CA GLU A 16 18.64 0.98 -0.86
C GLU A 16 17.14 0.61 -0.89
N VAL A 17 16.44 0.71 0.24
CA VAL A 17 15.03 0.28 0.36
C VAL A 17 14.25 1.31 1.16
N ASN A 18 13.23 1.90 0.56
CA ASN A 18 12.28 2.74 1.30
C ASN A 18 11.20 1.82 1.84
N GLY A 19 10.91 1.88 3.14
CA GLY A 19 9.99 0.92 3.76
C GLY A 19 8.58 0.92 3.17
N TYR A 20 8.20 1.99 2.47
CA TYR A 20 6.98 2.07 1.69
C TYR A 20 7.29 2.63 0.30
N GLU A 21 6.95 1.86 -0.74
CA GLU A 21 7.12 2.22 -2.14
C GLU A 21 5.83 1.96 -2.91
N GLU A 22 5.59 2.68 -4.00
CA GLU A 22 4.53 2.36 -4.95
C GLU A 22 5.05 2.44 -6.37
N TYR A 23 4.58 1.54 -7.22
CA TYR A 23 4.95 1.50 -8.63
C TYR A 23 3.74 1.67 -9.55
N SER A 24 4.01 2.07 -10.78
CA SER A 24 3.04 2.30 -11.85
C SER A 24 2.97 1.15 -12.85
N GLY A 25 3.60 0.02 -12.55
CA GLY A 25 3.71 -1.15 -13.39
C GLY A 25 3.98 -2.42 -12.59
N PRO A 26 3.84 -3.59 -13.23
CA PRO A 26 4.03 -4.87 -12.56
C PRO A 26 5.50 -5.13 -12.21
N GLU A 27 6.44 -4.54 -12.96
CA GLU A 27 7.86 -4.74 -12.75
C GLU A 27 8.34 -4.05 -11.47
N TYR A 28 9.23 -4.74 -10.76
CA TYR A 28 9.95 -4.17 -9.62
C TYR A 28 10.71 -2.91 -10.05
N HIS A 29 10.60 -1.84 -9.26
CA HIS A 29 11.17 -0.52 -9.56
C HIS A 29 10.68 0.14 -10.87
N SER A 30 9.49 -0.24 -11.36
CA SER A 30 8.82 0.59 -12.38
C SER A 30 8.46 1.97 -11.81
N ALA A 31 8.21 2.95 -12.68
CA ALA A 31 8.00 4.35 -12.30
C ALA A 31 6.99 4.54 -11.15
N GLY A 32 7.17 5.53 -10.29
CA GLY A 32 6.33 5.86 -9.13
C GLY A 32 7.06 5.86 -7.79
N TRP A 33 8.23 5.22 -7.70
CA TRP A 33 8.96 5.09 -6.43
C TRP A 33 10.12 6.06 -6.27
N SER A 34 10.70 6.55 -7.37
CA SER A 34 11.96 7.31 -7.37
C SER A 34 11.83 8.73 -7.94
N GLU A 35 10.70 9.00 -8.57
CA GLU A 35 10.35 10.27 -9.18
C GLU A 35 10.25 11.37 -8.11
N GLU A 36 10.52 12.60 -8.51
CA GLU A 36 10.33 13.74 -7.62
C GLU A 36 8.83 14.04 -7.45
N TYR A 37 8.33 13.87 -6.23
CA TYR A 37 6.95 14.22 -5.88
C TYR A 37 6.86 15.66 -5.39
N LYS A 38 5.92 16.41 -5.97
CA LYS A 38 5.57 17.76 -5.54
C LYS A 38 4.45 17.69 -4.51
N VAL A 39 4.58 18.47 -3.45
CA VAL A 39 3.47 18.71 -2.50
C VAL A 39 2.49 19.67 -3.16
N ILE A 40 1.27 19.19 -3.42
CA ILE A 40 0.20 19.98 -4.04
C ILE A 40 -0.71 20.58 -2.96
N GLU A 41 -0.92 19.88 -1.86
CA GLU A 41 -1.75 20.32 -0.74
C GLU A 41 -1.15 19.80 0.57
N ARG A 42 -1.24 20.62 1.63
CA ARG A 42 -0.75 20.27 2.96
C ARG A 42 -1.65 20.92 4.00
N ASP A 43 -2.34 20.06 4.76
CA ASP A 43 -3.23 20.46 5.84
C ASP A 43 -2.59 20.05 7.15
N LEU A 44 -2.30 21.05 7.99
CA LEU A 44 -1.78 20.86 9.33
C LEU A 44 -2.89 21.14 10.34
N GLU A 45 -2.99 20.30 11.37
CA GLU A 45 -4.07 20.23 12.38
C GLU A 45 -4.44 21.56 13.09
N HIS A 46 -3.72 22.65 12.84
CA HIS A 46 -3.92 23.98 13.42
C HIS A 46 -5.30 24.61 13.15
N ALA A 47 -6.10 24.07 12.22
CA ALA A 47 -7.44 24.58 11.88
C ALA A 47 -8.60 23.64 12.28
N GLY A 48 -8.34 22.53 12.97
CA GLY A 48 -9.37 21.50 13.23
C GLY A 48 -9.74 20.68 11.99
N GLU A 49 -8.96 20.81 10.92
CA GLU A 49 -9.00 20.01 9.70
C GLU A 49 -8.16 18.74 9.85
N GLN A 50 -8.40 17.76 8.97
CA GLN A 50 -7.69 16.48 8.96
C GLN A 50 -6.22 16.68 8.57
N GLU A 51 -5.27 16.09 9.31
CA GLU A 51 -3.85 16.16 8.93
C GLU A 51 -3.63 15.36 7.64
N SER A 52 -3.16 16.05 6.59
CA SER A 52 -3.20 15.54 5.22
C SER A 52 -2.06 16.09 4.37
N LEU A 53 -1.53 15.25 3.49
CA LEU A 53 -0.51 15.59 2.51
C LEU A 53 -0.89 15.00 1.15
N LEU A 54 -1.05 15.86 0.15
CA LEU A 54 -1.28 15.44 -1.24
C LEU A 54 -0.01 15.64 -2.06
N LEU A 55 0.46 14.55 -2.68
CA LEU A 55 1.66 14.49 -3.49
C LEU A 55 1.30 14.15 -4.93
N GLU A 56 2.05 14.69 -5.88
CA GLU A 56 1.94 14.39 -7.32
C GLU A 56 3.33 14.18 -7.94
N GLY A 57 3.52 13.06 -8.64
CA GLY A 57 4.75 12.71 -9.37
C GLY A 57 4.45 12.35 -10.83
N ASP A 58 5.25 12.86 -11.76
CA ASP A 58 5.15 12.51 -13.19
C ASP A 58 5.80 11.16 -13.44
N ILE A 59 5.00 10.17 -13.86
CA ILE A 59 5.44 8.78 -14.12
C ILE A 59 5.65 8.52 -15.62
N GLY A 60 5.70 9.60 -16.40
CA GLY A 60 5.93 9.58 -17.84
C GLY A 60 4.68 9.31 -18.66
N GLY A 61 4.77 9.65 -19.94
CA GLY A 61 3.73 9.39 -20.93
C GLY A 61 2.44 10.21 -20.73
N GLY A 62 2.53 11.34 -20.03
CA GLY A 62 1.39 12.21 -19.73
C GLY A 62 0.51 11.71 -18.57
N LEU A 63 0.98 10.71 -17.83
CA LEU A 63 0.35 10.17 -16.62
C LEU A 63 1.06 10.72 -15.38
N VAL A 64 0.28 10.96 -14.33
CA VAL A 64 0.82 11.33 -13.02
C VAL A 64 0.28 10.38 -11.96
N MET A 65 1.13 10.03 -11.00
CA MET A 65 0.72 9.33 -9.78
C MET A 65 0.45 10.37 -8.70
N LYS A 66 -0.73 10.29 -8.09
CA LYS A 66 -1.12 11.09 -6.94
C LYS A 66 -1.19 10.21 -5.71
N ARG A 67 -0.70 10.72 -4.58
CA ARG A 67 -0.76 10.05 -3.28
C ARG A 67 -1.26 11.02 -2.24
N LYS A 68 -2.41 10.71 -1.63
CA LYS A 68 -2.89 11.41 -0.45
C LYS A 68 -2.60 10.56 0.78
N ILE A 69 -1.80 11.12 1.69
CA ILE A 69 -1.45 10.50 2.97
C ILE A 69 -2.13 11.30 4.06
N TYR A 70 -2.85 10.63 4.97
CA TYR A 70 -3.55 11.33 6.03
C TYR A 70 -3.89 10.46 7.24
N ILE A 71 -4.19 11.13 8.34
CA ILE A 71 -4.72 10.52 9.56
C ILE A 71 -6.19 10.98 9.67
N PRO A 72 -7.18 10.07 9.59
CA PRO A 72 -8.58 10.44 9.73
C PRO A 72 -8.86 11.08 11.10
N LYS A 73 -9.62 12.18 11.09
CA LYS A 73 -9.91 12.93 12.32
C LYS A 73 -10.67 12.11 13.37
N ASP A 74 -11.56 11.24 12.91
CA ASP A 74 -12.42 10.42 13.77
C ASP A 74 -11.75 9.09 14.19
N GLU A 75 -10.61 8.74 13.56
CA GLU A 75 -9.85 7.49 13.80
C GLU A 75 -8.33 7.78 13.82
N PRO A 76 -7.83 8.48 14.85
CA PRO A 76 -6.45 8.97 14.89
C PRO A 76 -5.38 7.86 14.98
N GLU A 77 -5.77 6.63 15.27
CA GLU A 77 -4.90 5.45 15.25
C GLU A 77 -4.75 4.81 13.86
N VAL A 78 -5.52 5.29 12.88
CA VAL A 78 -5.50 4.81 11.50
C VAL A 78 -4.63 5.71 10.65
N PHE A 79 -3.71 5.11 9.91
CA PHE A 79 -2.93 5.78 8.88
C PHE A 79 -3.49 5.40 7.50
N ARG A 80 -3.86 6.38 6.68
CA ARG A 80 -4.50 6.14 5.39
C ARG A 80 -3.67 6.67 4.23
N ILE A 81 -3.63 5.88 3.15
CA ILE A 81 -3.04 6.25 1.88
C ILE A 81 -4.07 5.99 0.78
N ASP A 82 -4.41 7.04 0.04
CA ASP A 82 -5.19 6.95 -1.19
C ASP A 82 -4.30 7.32 -2.36
N SER A 83 -4.05 6.35 -3.24
CA SER A 83 -3.19 6.51 -4.41
C SER A 83 -3.99 6.42 -5.69
N SER A 84 -3.58 7.18 -6.70
CA SER A 84 -4.22 7.12 -8.02
C SER A 84 -3.24 7.39 -9.14
N ILE A 85 -3.49 6.81 -10.31
CA ILE A 85 -2.84 7.19 -11.56
C ILE A 85 -3.89 7.87 -12.43
N VAL A 86 -3.59 9.09 -12.88
CA VAL A 86 -4.49 9.92 -13.68
C VAL A 86 -3.81 10.40 -14.96
N ALA A 87 -4.60 10.51 -16.03
CA ALA A 87 -4.16 11.12 -17.28
C ALA A 87 -4.25 12.65 -17.19
N GLN A 88 -3.14 13.36 -17.34
CA GLN A 88 -3.14 14.84 -17.28
C GLN A 88 -2.81 15.46 -18.64
N ASN A 89 -1.66 15.09 -19.21
CA ASN A 89 -1.08 15.68 -20.42
C ASN A 89 -0.97 14.65 -21.55
N VAL A 90 -2.02 13.84 -21.75
CA VAL A 90 -2.02 12.78 -22.75
C VAL A 90 -2.41 13.36 -24.12
N GLY A 91 -1.44 13.46 -25.01
CA GLY A 91 -1.58 13.96 -26.39
C GLY A 91 -0.96 13.01 -27.43
N ALA A 92 -0.95 13.42 -28.70
CA ALA A 92 -0.33 12.63 -29.76
C ALA A 92 1.15 12.35 -29.44
N GLY A 93 1.55 11.07 -29.47
CA GLY A 93 2.92 10.64 -29.15
C GLY A 93 3.25 10.51 -27.66
N SER A 94 2.31 10.80 -26.74
CA SER A 94 2.54 10.65 -25.30
C SER A 94 2.60 9.20 -24.82
N GLY A 95 2.02 8.25 -25.56
CA GLY A 95 1.99 6.83 -25.16
C GLY A 95 1.05 6.50 -23.99
N GLY A 96 0.53 7.49 -23.24
CA GLY A 96 -0.30 7.28 -22.04
C GLY A 96 -1.62 6.54 -22.29
N PHE A 97 -2.30 6.77 -23.42
CA PHE A 97 -3.54 6.06 -23.76
C PHE A 97 -3.33 4.59 -24.20
N SER A 98 -2.12 4.23 -24.60
CA SER A 98 -1.78 2.87 -25.07
C SER A 98 -0.97 2.07 -24.04
N ARG A 99 -0.37 2.74 -23.05
CA ARG A 99 0.45 2.10 -22.02
C ARG A 99 -0.46 1.43 -21.00
N LEU A 100 -0.21 0.15 -20.76
CA LEU A 100 -0.77 -0.57 -19.64
C LEU A 100 0.00 -0.19 -18.38
N VAL A 101 -0.72 0.32 -17.38
CA VAL A 101 -0.19 0.66 -16.06
C VAL A 101 -1.02 -0.05 -15.00
N CYS A 102 -0.46 -0.22 -13.81
CA CYS A 102 -1.17 -0.62 -12.61
C CYS A 102 -0.63 0.20 -11.44
N ILE A 103 -1.34 0.27 -10.32
CA ILE A 103 -0.77 0.69 -9.05
C ILE A 103 -0.31 -0.56 -8.34
N ARG A 104 0.95 -0.60 -7.90
CA ARG A 104 1.52 -1.67 -7.08
C ARG A 104 2.03 -1.06 -5.79
N VAL A 105 1.28 -1.25 -4.70
CA VAL A 105 1.68 -0.84 -3.34
C VAL A 105 2.67 -1.88 -2.82
N HIS A 106 3.90 -1.44 -2.50
CA HIS A 106 5.03 -2.30 -2.16
C HIS A 106 5.60 -1.92 -0.78
N PRO A 107 4.87 -2.19 0.32
CA PRO A 107 5.39 -1.98 1.66
C PRO A 107 6.33 -3.13 2.01
N MET A 108 7.38 -2.82 2.78
CA MET A 108 8.25 -3.82 3.39
C MET A 108 8.20 -3.65 4.90
N PHE A 109 7.81 -4.71 5.60
CA PHE A 109 7.75 -4.74 7.06
C PHE A 109 8.92 -5.53 7.65
N THR A 110 9.41 -5.08 8.80
CA THR A 110 10.41 -5.78 9.61
C THR A 110 9.72 -6.82 10.48
N LEU A 111 10.31 -8.02 10.56
CA LEU A 111 9.88 -9.08 11.45
C LEU A 111 10.85 -9.17 12.63
N LEU A 112 10.37 -8.87 13.83
CA LEU A 112 11.18 -8.99 15.06
C LEU A 112 11.30 -10.44 15.51
N HIS A 113 10.23 -11.23 15.36
CA HIS A 113 10.21 -12.65 15.69
C HIS A 113 9.73 -13.48 14.48
N PRO A 114 10.53 -13.65 13.42
CA PRO A 114 10.07 -14.30 12.18
C PRO A 114 9.43 -15.67 12.40
N THR A 115 9.91 -16.47 13.34
CA THR A 115 9.35 -17.81 13.64
C THR A 115 8.01 -17.77 14.37
N GLU A 116 7.62 -16.60 14.89
CA GLU A 116 6.40 -16.36 15.66
C GLU A 116 5.50 -15.30 14.98
N SER A 117 5.81 -14.99 13.72
CA SER A 117 5.05 -14.07 12.88
C SER A 117 4.40 -14.79 11.70
N TYR A 118 3.20 -14.36 11.33
CA TYR A 118 2.46 -14.90 10.18
C TYR A 118 1.45 -13.86 9.67
N VAL A 119 1.00 -14.04 8.43
CA VAL A 119 -0.07 -13.24 7.85
C VAL A 119 -1.39 -13.99 8.01
N SER A 120 -2.45 -13.31 8.45
CA SER A 120 -3.78 -13.88 8.63
C SER A 120 -4.82 -13.09 7.85
N PHE A 121 -5.72 -13.79 7.17
CA PHE A 121 -6.87 -13.17 6.51
C PHE A 121 -8.00 -14.17 6.23
N THR A 122 -9.17 -13.64 5.90
CA THR A 122 -10.28 -14.40 5.31
C THR A 122 -10.43 -14.00 3.85
N SER A 123 -10.45 -14.98 2.95
CA SER A 123 -10.63 -14.74 1.51
C SER A 123 -12.08 -14.36 1.17
N ILE A 124 -12.31 -13.88 -0.05
CA ILE A 124 -13.65 -13.58 -0.58
C ILE A 124 -14.58 -14.80 -0.52
N ASP A 125 -14.07 -16.00 -0.80
CA ASP A 125 -14.83 -17.26 -0.68
C ASP A 125 -15.15 -17.68 0.77
N GLY A 126 -14.65 -16.95 1.77
CA GLY A 126 -14.82 -17.23 3.19
C GLY A 126 -13.80 -18.20 3.78
N SER A 127 -12.85 -18.70 2.99
CA SER A 127 -11.74 -19.52 3.50
C SER A 127 -10.81 -18.69 4.39
N LYS A 128 -10.29 -19.31 5.46
CA LYS A 128 -9.40 -18.66 6.42
C LYS A 128 -7.97 -19.12 6.20
N HIS A 129 -7.03 -18.19 6.22
CA HIS A 129 -5.63 -18.44 5.93
C HIS A 129 -4.74 -17.95 7.06
N GLU A 130 -3.78 -18.80 7.45
CA GLU A 130 -2.63 -18.42 8.25
C GLU A 130 -1.37 -18.76 7.45
N ILE A 131 -0.70 -17.73 6.96
CA ILE A 131 0.43 -17.85 6.04
C ILE A 131 1.71 -17.58 6.81
N TRP A 132 2.49 -18.64 7.03
CA TRP A 132 3.76 -18.59 7.73
C TRP A 132 4.91 -18.27 6.78
N PRO A 133 6.05 -17.76 7.29
CA PRO A 133 7.22 -17.49 6.46
C PRO A 133 7.67 -18.71 5.66
N GLU A 134 7.68 -18.56 4.35
CA GLU A 134 8.12 -19.58 3.41
C GLU A 134 8.93 -18.98 2.26
N SER A 135 9.65 -19.83 1.53
CA SER A 135 10.41 -19.39 0.36
C SER A 135 9.47 -19.13 -0.82
N GLY A 136 9.64 -17.98 -1.46
CA GLY A 136 8.97 -17.65 -2.73
C GLY A 136 7.89 -16.60 -2.59
N GLU A 137 7.23 -16.34 -3.71
CA GLU A 137 6.13 -15.38 -3.85
C GLU A 137 4.79 -16.10 -3.80
N GLN A 138 3.87 -15.62 -2.97
CA GLN A 138 2.52 -16.16 -2.82
C GLN A 138 1.49 -15.16 -3.33
N PHE A 139 0.85 -15.48 -4.47
CA PHE A 139 -0.14 -14.62 -5.10
C PHE A 139 -1.56 -15.02 -4.72
N TYR A 140 -2.41 -14.03 -4.48
CA TYR A 140 -3.84 -14.19 -4.21
C TYR A 140 -4.63 -13.33 -5.19
N GLU A 141 -5.57 -13.96 -5.91
CA GLU A 141 -6.37 -13.36 -6.98
C GLU A 141 -7.78 -13.96 -6.97
N GLY A 142 -8.75 -13.26 -7.58
CA GLY A 142 -10.14 -13.72 -7.65
C GLY A 142 -10.71 -14.02 -6.26
N ASP A 143 -11.41 -15.15 -6.12
CA ASP A 143 -12.09 -15.51 -4.88
C ASP A 143 -11.14 -15.82 -3.69
N LEU A 144 -9.84 -15.98 -3.96
CA LEU A 144 -8.81 -16.21 -2.94
C LEU A 144 -8.21 -14.91 -2.38
N LEU A 145 -8.51 -13.75 -2.96
CA LEU A 145 -8.08 -12.45 -2.42
C LEU A 145 -8.51 -12.28 -0.97
N PRO A 146 -7.69 -11.64 -0.11
CA PRO A 146 -8.17 -11.19 1.20
C PRO A 146 -9.37 -10.26 1.01
N ASN A 147 -10.41 -10.47 1.82
CA ASN A 147 -11.69 -9.78 1.67
C ASN A 147 -11.64 -8.35 2.26
N GLY A 148 -10.82 -7.50 1.65
CA GLY A 148 -10.60 -6.11 2.07
C GLY A 148 -9.75 -5.93 3.33
N GLU A 149 -9.21 -7.01 3.90
CA GLU A 149 -8.37 -6.98 5.10
C GLU A 149 -7.39 -8.16 5.14
N TRP A 150 -6.17 -7.88 5.57
CA TRP A 150 -5.22 -8.89 6.08
C TRP A 150 -4.37 -8.29 7.21
N MET A 151 -3.78 -9.17 8.02
CA MET A 151 -3.04 -8.78 9.21
C MET A 151 -1.67 -9.44 9.23
N LEU A 152 -0.61 -8.68 9.54
CA LEU A 152 0.67 -9.24 9.96
C LEU A 152 0.68 -9.36 11.49
N ILE A 153 0.76 -10.58 11.99
CA ILE A 153 0.73 -10.89 13.42
C ILE A 153 2.16 -11.16 13.92
N ASP A 154 2.52 -10.63 15.09
CA ASP A 154 3.69 -11.05 15.87
C ASP A 154 3.21 -11.54 17.24
N LYS A 155 3.28 -12.87 17.45
CA LYS A 155 2.78 -13.51 18.67
C LYS A 155 3.61 -13.16 19.90
N CYS A 156 4.92 -12.96 19.76
CA CYS A 156 5.79 -12.62 20.88
C CYS A 156 5.51 -11.21 21.41
N LEU A 157 5.15 -10.29 20.52
CA LEU A 157 4.80 -8.92 20.89
C LEU A 157 3.32 -8.78 21.29
N GLY A 158 2.47 -9.75 20.96
CA GLY A 158 1.03 -9.66 21.20
C GLY A 158 0.38 -8.52 20.40
N VAL A 159 0.85 -8.28 19.18
CA VAL A 159 0.34 -7.22 18.31
C VAL A 159 0.09 -7.71 16.89
N ALA A 160 -0.76 -6.98 16.17
CA ALA A 160 -0.97 -7.16 14.75
C ALA A 160 -0.98 -5.81 14.02
N LEU A 161 -0.34 -5.76 12.85
CA LEU A 161 -0.49 -4.69 11.89
C LEU A 161 -1.61 -5.07 10.92
N VAL A 162 -2.74 -4.39 11.03
CA VAL A 162 -3.92 -4.59 10.18
C VAL A 162 -3.81 -3.68 8.98
N ASN A 163 -3.94 -4.25 7.79
CA ASN A 163 -4.08 -3.50 6.55
C ASN A 163 -5.47 -3.74 5.95
N HIS A 164 -6.26 -2.67 5.84
CA HIS A 164 -7.55 -2.69 5.15
C HIS A 164 -7.42 -2.01 3.79
N PHE A 165 -8.22 -2.44 2.82
CA PHE A 165 -8.22 -1.87 1.46
C PHE A 165 -9.58 -2.06 0.78
N ASP A 166 -9.87 -1.23 -0.22
CA ASP A 166 -11.06 -1.40 -1.05
C ASP A 166 -10.86 -2.57 -2.02
N ILE A 167 -11.67 -3.61 -1.84
CA ILE A 167 -11.64 -4.83 -2.68
C ILE A 167 -11.94 -4.56 -4.16
N ASN A 168 -12.66 -3.48 -4.47
CA ASN A 168 -12.97 -3.12 -5.86
C ASN A 168 -11.77 -2.45 -6.56
N GLU A 169 -10.78 -2.01 -5.79
CA GLU A 169 -9.58 -1.33 -6.28
C GLU A 169 -8.37 -2.29 -6.38
N VAL A 170 -8.43 -3.43 -5.69
CA VAL A 170 -7.37 -4.44 -5.63
C VAL A 170 -7.72 -5.66 -6.47
N TYR A 171 -6.91 -5.91 -7.49
CA TYR A 171 -7.01 -7.06 -8.39
C TYR A 171 -6.20 -8.27 -7.90
N LYS A 172 -5.08 -8.02 -7.22
CA LYS A 172 -4.13 -9.04 -6.79
C LYS A 172 -3.42 -8.63 -5.51
N CYS A 173 -3.18 -9.58 -4.62
CA CYS A 173 -2.30 -9.42 -3.46
C CYS A 173 -1.07 -10.33 -3.58
N LEU A 174 0.06 -9.89 -3.04
CA LEU A 174 1.28 -10.69 -2.93
C LEU A 174 1.78 -10.71 -1.49
N ILE A 175 2.13 -11.91 -1.00
CA ILE A 175 2.98 -12.09 0.18
C ILE A 175 4.35 -12.57 -0.29
N HIS A 176 5.40 -11.86 0.13
CA HIS A 176 6.77 -12.28 -0.10
C HIS A 176 7.59 -12.15 1.18
N TRP A 177 8.12 -13.28 1.64
CA TRP A 177 8.91 -13.35 2.86
C TRP A 177 10.40 -13.21 2.55
N GLY A 178 11.03 -12.22 3.17
CA GLY A 178 12.47 -12.04 3.15
C GLY A 178 13.16 -12.57 4.42
N THR A 179 14.47 -12.38 4.51
CA THR A 179 15.21 -12.70 5.75
C THR A 179 14.94 -11.64 6.80
N GLY A 180 13.92 -11.88 7.64
CA GLY A 180 13.49 -10.94 8.69
C GLY A 180 12.59 -9.81 8.18
N THR A 181 12.01 -9.95 6.99
CA THR A 181 11.07 -8.98 6.42
C THR A 181 9.89 -9.68 5.75
N VAL A 182 8.82 -8.93 5.51
CA VAL A 182 7.70 -9.37 4.67
C VAL A 182 7.17 -8.22 3.83
N ASN A 183 6.90 -8.49 2.56
CA ASN A 183 6.14 -7.59 1.69
C ASN A 183 4.69 -8.06 1.62
N LEU A 184 3.77 -7.12 1.80
CA LEU A 184 2.32 -7.32 1.71
C LEU A 184 1.79 -6.38 0.63
N GLU A 185 1.85 -6.82 -0.61
CA GLU A 185 1.60 -5.92 -1.74
C GLU A 185 0.15 -5.95 -2.20
N LEU A 186 -0.34 -4.78 -2.61
CA LEU A 186 -1.66 -4.60 -3.23
C LEU A 186 -1.47 -4.13 -4.67
N TRP A 187 -2.15 -4.78 -5.61
CA TRP A 187 -2.04 -4.47 -7.02
C TRP A 187 -3.42 -4.13 -7.57
N SER A 188 -3.54 -3.01 -8.28
CA SER A 188 -4.72 -2.73 -9.08
C SER A 188 -4.72 -3.61 -10.33
N GLU A 189 -5.82 -3.59 -11.07
CA GLU A 189 -5.83 -4.12 -12.42
C GLU A 189 -4.77 -3.41 -13.29
N GLN A 190 -4.32 -4.12 -14.33
CA GLN A 190 -3.40 -3.58 -15.32
C GLN A 190 -4.15 -3.16 -16.59
N ARG A 191 -4.24 -1.86 -16.85
CA ARG A 191 -4.98 -1.32 -18.01
C ARG A 191 -4.49 0.09 -18.42
N PRO A 192 -4.95 0.62 -19.57
CA PRO A 192 -4.77 2.04 -19.87
C PRO A 192 -5.60 2.93 -18.92
N VAL A 193 -5.16 4.18 -18.77
CA VAL A 193 -5.82 5.19 -17.94
C VAL A 193 -6.29 6.36 -18.79
N SER A 194 -7.51 6.84 -18.55
CA SER A 194 -8.02 8.11 -19.08
C SER A 194 -8.33 9.10 -17.95
N LYS A 195 -8.79 10.30 -18.31
CA LYS A 195 -9.23 11.31 -17.32
C LYS A 195 -10.47 10.84 -16.55
N GLU A 196 -11.31 10.06 -17.21
CA GLU A 196 -12.58 9.57 -16.72
C GLU A 196 -12.44 8.22 -15.99
N SER A 197 -11.37 7.46 -16.25
CA SER A 197 -11.10 6.14 -15.67
C SER A 197 -9.73 6.07 -15.00
N PRO A 198 -9.49 6.81 -13.90
CA PRO A 198 -8.25 6.69 -13.14
C PRO A 198 -8.11 5.28 -12.55
N LEU A 199 -6.87 4.84 -12.29
CA LEU A 199 -6.63 3.74 -11.36
C LEU A 199 -6.53 4.29 -9.95
N LYS A 200 -6.97 3.50 -8.97
CA LYS A 200 -6.93 3.86 -7.55
C LYS A 200 -6.57 2.65 -6.71
N ILE A 201 -5.93 2.90 -5.57
CA ILE A 201 -5.86 1.99 -4.42
C ILE A 201 -5.96 2.84 -3.16
N SER A 202 -6.96 2.54 -2.34
CA SER A 202 -7.20 3.14 -1.04
C SER A 202 -6.97 2.08 0.02
N HIS A 203 -6.04 2.34 0.95
CA HIS A 203 -5.74 1.39 2.02
C HIS A 203 -5.34 2.09 3.31
N THR A 204 -5.44 1.36 4.41
CA THR A 204 -5.13 1.85 5.74
C THR A 204 -4.22 0.90 6.50
N TYR A 205 -3.52 1.42 7.49
CA TYR A 205 -2.77 0.64 8.45
C TYR A 205 -3.19 1.03 9.87
N LYS A 206 -3.37 0.03 10.73
CA LYS A 206 -3.63 0.20 12.15
C LYS A 206 -2.91 -0.88 12.93
N VAL A 207 -2.27 -0.51 14.04
CA VAL A 207 -1.69 -1.49 14.97
C VAL A 207 -2.70 -1.79 16.06
N ILE A 208 -2.95 -3.07 16.32
CA ILE A 208 -3.81 -3.53 17.42
C ILE A 208 -3.05 -4.47 18.33
N VAL A 209 -3.50 -4.56 19.59
CA VAL A 209 -3.07 -5.59 20.54
C VAL A 209 -3.93 -6.82 20.32
N ILE A 210 -3.31 -8.00 20.26
CA ILE A 210 -4.01 -9.28 20.20
C ILE A 210 -3.94 -9.99 21.56
N PRO A 211 -5.00 -10.72 21.96
CA PRO A 211 -5.06 -11.40 23.26
C PRO A 211 -3.99 -12.47 23.47
#